data_AF-A0A6G3MJF9-F1
#
_entry.id   AF-A0A6G3MJF9-F1
#
_cell.length_a   1.000
_cell.length_b   1.000
_cell.length_c   1.000
_cell.angle_alpha   90.00
_cell.angle_beta   90.00
_cell.angle_gamma   90.00
#
_symmetry.space_group_name_H-M   'P 1'
#
loop_
_entity.id
_entity.type
_entity.pdbx_description
1 polymer ?
#
loop_
_entity_poly.entity_id
_entity_poly.type
_entity_poly.pdbx_seq_one_letter_code
_entity_poly.pdbx_strand_id
1 'polypeptide(L)'
;MEMDEEVYVDINVIYKIVQNLMDVNKIEISFTSGSLVGIPRDNLIEITNCFQFPRKNYENYNTEMARKLEKQDYENMIVGLYTAVALDSFVSEDFITKLHMYQLSIKECVVLVIDYVKLCSGLVSIKAYRLTQSFINLISSKNYSPSNLEKFGACYYNILSEIPVKIRISELSRILLRKLQPQTKYLFDYLSFDQDALITKKFYYLLKYLKDMAQEMHRVQNTLK
;
A
#
# COMPACT_ATOMS: atom_id res chain seq x y z
N MET A 1 -2.48 9.98 -25.17
CA MET A 1 -1.37 9.93 -24.20
C MET A 1 -2.03 10.01 -22.85
N GLU A 2 -2.29 8.86 -22.22
CA GLU A 2 -2.55 8.86 -20.78
C GLU A 2 -1.24 9.36 -20.16
N MET A 3 -1.29 10.53 -19.53
CA MET A 3 -0.13 11.09 -18.86
C MET A 3 0.17 10.17 -17.67
N ASP A 4 1.42 9.74 -17.53
CA ASP A 4 1.82 8.90 -16.40
C ASP A 4 1.51 9.65 -15.09
N GLU A 5 0.53 9.15 -14.34
CA GLU A 5 0.23 9.67 -13.00
C GLU A 5 1.45 9.42 -12.11
N GLU A 6 1.88 10.43 -11.36
CA GLU A 6 2.97 10.28 -10.38
C GLU A 6 2.48 10.56 -8.97
N VAL A 7 3.01 9.82 -7.99
CA VAL A 7 2.66 10.01 -6.58
C VAL A 7 3.85 10.62 -5.85
N TYR A 8 3.69 11.86 -5.36
CA TYR A 8 4.67 12.46 -4.46
C TYR A 8 4.31 12.18 -3.02
N VAL A 9 5.26 11.60 -2.29
CA VAL A 9 5.12 11.33 -0.86
C VAL A 9 6.05 12.26 -0.10
N ASP A 10 5.50 13.07 0.81
CA ASP A 10 6.30 13.87 1.73
C ASP A 10 7.02 12.95 2.74
N ILE A 11 8.27 13.25 3.06
CA ILE A 11 9.07 12.51 4.03
C ILE A 11 8.37 12.37 5.40
N ASN A 12 7.55 13.35 5.80
CA ASN A 12 6.77 13.30 7.03
C ASN A 12 5.79 12.11 7.08
N VAL A 13 5.20 11.76 5.93
CA VAL A 13 4.29 10.61 5.81
C VAL A 13 5.04 9.32 6.12
N ILE A 14 6.24 9.17 5.54
CA ILE A 14 7.08 8.00 5.74
C ILE A 14 7.45 7.88 7.23
N TYR A 15 7.87 8.96 7.87
CA TYR A 15 8.19 8.97 9.30
C TYR A 15 7.01 8.54 10.16
N LYS A 16 5.81 9.05 9.90
CA LYS A 16 4.59 8.68 10.65
C LYS A 16 4.24 7.21 10.46
N ILE A 17 4.38 6.68 9.25
CA ILE A 17 4.12 5.26 9.00
C ILE A 17 5.17 4.40 9.71
N VAL A 18 6.46 4.75 9.63
CA VAL A 18 7.52 4.03 10.34
C VAL A 18 7.28 4.06 11.86
N GLN A 19 6.93 5.21 12.42
CA GLN A 19 6.64 5.36 13.84
C GLN A 19 5.48 4.45 14.25
N ASN A 20 4.39 4.47 13.49
CA ASN A 20 3.26 3.56 13.71
C ASN A 20 3.70 2.09 13.70
N LEU A 21 4.54 1.68 12.74
CA LEU A 21 5.02 0.30 12.66
C LEU A 21 5.90 -0.11 13.83
N MET A 22 6.64 0.84 14.43
CA MET A 22 7.42 0.60 15.64
C MET A 22 6.55 0.51 16.89
N ASP A 23 5.47 1.29 16.95
CA ASP A 23 4.56 1.34 18.10
C ASP A 23 3.64 0.10 18.17
N VAL A 24 3.45 -0.61 17.05
CA VAL A 24 2.62 -1.83 16.97
C VAL A 24 3.45 -3.09 17.27
N ASN A 25 2.89 -4.01 18.06
CA ASN A 25 3.48 -5.32 18.32
C ASN A 25 3.78 -6.09 17.02
N LYS A 26 4.95 -6.73 16.92
CA LYS A 26 5.46 -7.44 15.72
C LYS A 26 4.49 -8.43 15.06
N ILE A 27 3.53 -8.97 15.80
CA ILE A 27 2.54 -9.95 15.33
C ILE A 27 1.38 -9.30 14.57
N GLU A 28 1.08 -8.03 14.85
CA GLU A 28 -0.08 -7.30 14.31
C GLU A 28 0.26 -6.40 13.12
N ILE A 29 1.54 -6.34 12.74
CA ILE A 29 2.06 -5.43 11.71
C ILE A 29 1.40 -5.65 10.35
N SER A 30 1.08 -6.91 10.02
CA SER A 30 0.42 -7.29 8.74
C SER A 30 -1.01 -6.74 8.59
N PHE A 31 -1.57 -6.13 9.63
CA PHE A 31 -2.92 -5.55 9.62
C PHE A 31 -2.91 -4.04 9.84
N THR A 32 -1.74 -3.42 10.01
CA THR A 32 -1.64 -1.98 10.24
C THR A 32 -1.96 -1.25 8.94
N SER A 33 -3.11 -0.58 8.94
CA SER A 33 -3.58 0.25 7.82
C SER A 33 -3.97 1.63 8.32
N GLY A 34 -3.95 2.62 7.43
CA GLY A 34 -4.41 3.97 7.75
C GLY A 34 -4.77 4.75 6.50
N SER A 35 -5.36 5.92 6.70
CA SER A 35 -5.73 6.82 5.61
C SER A 35 -4.57 7.73 5.22
N LEU A 36 -4.53 8.02 3.93
CA LEU A 36 -3.61 8.97 3.31
C LEU A 36 -4.36 10.26 3.01
N VAL A 37 -3.69 11.37 3.31
CA VAL A 37 -4.23 12.71 3.18
C VAL A 37 -3.30 13.51 2.28
N GLY A 38 -3.88 14.21 1.32
CA GLY A 38 -3.14 14.88 0.29
C GLY A 38 -4.00 15.73 -0.62
N ILE A 39 -3.38 16.20 -1.68
CA ILE A 39 -4.00 17.05 -2.68
C ILE A 39 -3.85 16.36 -4.04
N PRO A 40 -4.96 15.96 -4.67
CA PRO A 40 -4.94 15.56 -6.07
C PRO A 40 -4.73 16.81 -6.94
N ARG A 41 -3.73 16.77 -7.83
CA ARG A 41 -3.57 17.69 -8.96
C ARG A 41 -3.68 16.84 -10.23
N ASP A 42 -4.13 17.42 -11.35
CA ASP A 42 -4.58 16.69 -12.56
C ASP A 42 -3.83 15.39 -12.92
N ASN A 43 -2.49 15.35 -12.84
CA ASN A 43 -1.69 14.14 -13.12
C ASN A 43 -0.76 13.74 -11.95
N LEU A 44 -1.03 14.24 -10.76
CA LEU A 44 -0.11 14.20 -9.64
C LEU A 44 -0.83 14.16 -8.30
N ILE A 45 -0.56 13.12 -7.54
CA ILE A 45 -1.13 12.99 -6.19
C ILE A 45 -0.05 13.36 -5.17
N GLU A 46 -0.22 14.50 -4.51
CA GLU A 46 0.69 14.96 -3.45
C GLU A 46 0.18 14.49 -2.09
N ILE A 47 0.83 13.49 -1.51
CA ILE A 47 0.53 12.97 -0.18
C ILE A 47 1.33 13.75 0.85
N THR A 48 0.63 14.57 1.63
CA THR A 48 1.23 15.48 2.61
C THR A 48 1.21 14.91 4.03
N ASN A 49 0.21 14.08 4.34
CA ASN A 49 -0.01 13.58 5.69
C ASN A 49 -0.68 12.19 5.68
N CYS A 50 -0.62 11.50 6.82
CA CYS A 50 -1.32 10.23 7.01
C CYS A 50 -1.72 10.06 8.48
N PHE A 51 -2.73 9.25 8.72
CA PHE A 51 -3.12 8.83 10.07
C PHE A 51 -3.51 7.36 10.09
N GLN A 52 -3.27 6.71 11.22
CA GLN A 52 -3.56 5.29 11.41
C GLN A 52 -5.04 5.06 11.73
N PHE A 53 -5.58 3.92 11.30
CA PHE A 53 -6.88 3.49 11.78
C PHE A 53 -6.83 2.96 13.22
N PRO A 54 -7.74 3.39 14.11
CA PRO A 54 -7.81 2.85 15.46
C PRO A 54 -8.28 1.40 15.42
N ARG A 55 -7.82 0.57 16.36
CA ARG A 55 -8.18 -0.86 16.42
C ARG A 55 -9.69 -1.13 16.62
N LYS A 56 -10.43 -0.13 17.14
CA LYS A 56 -11.87 -0.16 17.41
C LYS A 56 -12.52 1.13 16.90
N ASN A 57 -13.76 1.04 16.41
CA ASN A 57 -14.60 2.13 15.91
C ASN A 57 -14.03 2.88 14.69
N TYR A 58 -13.99 2.20 13.54
CA TYR A 58 -13.43 2.73 12.29
C TYR A 58 -14.30 3.79 11.60
N GLU A 59 -15.63 3.63 11.59
CA GLU A 59 -16.50 4.41 10.69
C GLU A 59 -16.59 5.90 11.05
N ASN A 60 -16.67 6.23 12.35
CA ASN A 60 -16.74 7.62 12.79
C ASN A 60 -15.36 8.29 12.83
N TYR A 61 -14.29 7.50 12.90
CA TYR A 61 -12.94 8.02 13.09
C TYR A 61 -12.44 8.82 11.89
N ASN A 62 -12.69 8.34 10.67
CA ASN A 62 -12.26 9.02 9.44
C ASN A 62 -12.90 10.40 9.32
N THR A 63 -14.21 10.48 9.57
CA THR A 63 -14.96 11.74 9.49
C THR A 63 -14.54 12.71 10.59
N GLU A 64 -14.32 12.23 11.82
CA GLU A 64 -13.83 13.07 12.91
C GLU A 64 -12.40 13.57 12.67
N MET A 65 -11.52 12.71 12.16
CA MET A 65 -10.13 13.05 11.88
C MET A 65 -10.02 14.00 10.70
N ALA A 66 -10.82 13.79 9.63
CA ALA A 66 -10.93 14.73 8.51
C ALA A 66 -11.40 16.11 9.01
N ARG A 67 -12.45 16.17 9.83
CA ARG A 67 -12.93 17.43 10.42
C ARG A 67 -11.89 18.14 11.30
N LYS A 68 -11.02 17.38 11.98
CA LYS A 68 -9.92 17.96 12.77
C LYS A 68 -8.81 18.53 11.89
N LEU A 69 -8.53 17.88 10.75
CA LEU A 69 -7.54 18.34 9.79
C LEU A 69 -8.04 19.55 8.97
N GLU A 70 -9.33 19.60 8.63
CA GLU A 70 -9.97 20.74 7.97
C GLU A 70 -9.88 22.02 8.81
N LYS A 71 -10.04 21.90 10.14
CA LYS A 71 -9.90 23.05 11.07
C LYS A 71 -8.50 23.65 11.14
N GLN A 72 -7.48 22.97 10.59
CA GLN A 72 -6.10 23.46 10.54
C GLN A 72 -5.75 24.18 9.23
N ASP A 73 -6.74 24.54 8.40
CA ASP A 73 -6.56 25.26 7.12
C ASP A 73 -5.64 24.53 6.13
N TYR A 74 -5.90 23.25 5.91
CA TYR A 74 -5.32 22.54 4.77
C TYR A 74 -6.44 22.06 3.84
N GLU A 75 -6.29 22.33 2.54
CA GLU A 75 -7.08 21.76 1.43
C GLU A 75 -6.80 20.26 1.24
N ASN A 76 -6.63 19.56 2.35
CA ASN A 76 -6.18 18.20 2.46
C ASN A 76 -7.39 17.27 2.34
N MET A 77 -7.46 16.51 1.26
CA MET A 77 -8.48 15.50 1.02
C MET A 77 -7.94 14.11 1.36
N ILE A 78 -8.83 13.17 1.63
CA ILE A 78 -8.43 11.76 1.72
C ILE A 78 -8.16 11.27 0.29
N VAL A 79 -6.91 10.87 0.04
CA VAL A 79 -6.43 10.43 -1.30
C VAL A 79 -6.20 8.92 -1.37
N GLY A 80 -6.41 8.21 -0.27
CA GLY A 80 -6.36 6.75 -0.26
C GLY A 80 -5.95 6.16 1.09
N LEU A 81 -5.26 5.03 1.04
CA LEU A 81 -4.88 4.27 2.23
C LEU A 81 -3.45 3.76 2.13
N TYR A 82 -2.78 3.59 3.27
CA TYR A 82 -1.55 2.81 3.33
C TYR A 82 -1.79 1.52 4.07
N THR A 83 -1.03 0.50 3.70
CA THR A 83 -0.99 -0.78 4.39
C THR A 83 0.46 -1.21 4.55
N ALA A 84 0.78 -1.70 5.74
CA ALA A 84 2.05 -2.34 5.99
C ALA A 84 1.90 -3.84 5.92
N VAL A 85 2.83 -4.47 5.20
CA VAL A 85 2.78 -5.89 4.93
C VAL A 85 4.13 -6.51 5.21
N ALA A 86 4.11 -7.72 5.77
CA ALA A 86 5.29 -8.53 5.88
C ALA A 86 5.51 -9.31 4.57
N LEU A 87 6.71 -9.22 3.99
CA LEU A 87 7.17 -10.08 2.89
C LEU A 87 6.40 -9.91 1.57
N ASP A 88 5.90 -8.70 1.27
CA ASP A 88 5.23 -8.34 0.00
C ASP A 88 4.00 -9.23 -0.33
N SER A 89 3.47 -9.95 0.67
CA SER A 89 2.29 -10.80 0.53
C SER A 89 1.03 -10.01 0.90
N PHE A 90 0.60 -9.11 0.02
CA PHE A 90 -0.48 -8.15 0.32
C PHE A 90 -1.80 -8.42 -0.40
N VAL A 91 -1.79 -9.21 -1.49
CA VAL A 91 -2.98 -9.46 -2.30
C VAL A 91 -3.89 -10.46 -1.58
N SER A 92 -4.88 -9.92 -0.88
CA SER A 92 -5.94 -10.68 -0.19
C SER A 92 -7.31 -10.22 -0.69
N GLU A 93 -8.34 -11.07 -0.56
CA GLU A 93 -9.72 -10.73 -0.89
C GLU A 93 -10.20 -9.48 -0.11
N ASP A 94 -9.87 -9.42 1.17
CA ASP A 94 -10.16 -8.27 2.04
C ASP A 94 -9.48 -6.99 1.52
N PHE A 95 -8.25 -7.12 1.03
CA PHE A 95 -7.49 -5.99 0.49
C PHE A 95 -8.13 -5.44 -0.79
N ILE A 96 -8.47 -6.33 -1.72
CA ILE A 96 -9.14 -5.96 -2.98
C ILE A 96 -10.52 -5.37 -2.72
N THR A 97 -11.30 -5.95 -1.81
CA THR A 97 -12.63 -5.45 -1.44
C THR A 97 -12.53 -4.05 -0.82
N LYS A 98 -11.58 -3.82 0.09
CA LYS A 98 -11.32 -2.49 0.65
C LYS A 98 -10.95 -1.50 -0.45
N LEU A 99 -10.00 -1.86 -1.31
CA LEU A 99 -9.56 -0.98 -2.40
C LEU A 99 -10.71 -0.60 -3.34
N HIS A 100 -11.55 -1.57 -3.72
CA HIS A 100 -12.75 -1.32 -4.53
C HIS A 100 -13.70 -0.31 -3.87
N MET A 101 -13.99 -0.46 -2.58
CA MET A 101 -14.86 0.47 -1.84
C MET A 101 -14.28 1.91 -1.78
N TYR A 102 -12.96 2.03 -1.59
CA TYR A 102 -12.29 3.33 -1.56
C TYR A 102 -12.21 3.97 -2.95
N GLN A 103 -11.98 3.21 -4.02
CA GLN A 103 -12.00 3.74 -5.39
C GLN A 103 -13.39 4.12 -5.90
N LEU A 104 -14.46 3.50 -5.37
CA LEU A 104 -15.83 3.94 -5.66
C LEU A 104 -16.17 5.27 -5.00
N SER A 105 -15.64 5.53 -3.80
CA SER A 105 -15.90 6.77 -3.05
C SER A 105 -14.97 7.91 -3.46
N ILE A 106 -13.72 7.62 -3.82
CA ILE A 106 -12.67 8.60 -4.16
C ILE A 106 -12.17 8.32 -5.57
N LYS A 107 -12.32 9.30 -6.48
CA LYS A 107 -11.94 9.17 -7.90
C LYS A 107 -10.46 8.82 -8.09
N GLU A 108 -9.58 9.52 -7.38
CA GLU A 108 -8.12 9.38 -7.44
C GLU A 108 -7.59 8.73 -6.16
N CYS A 109 -7.95 7.46 -5.98
CA CYS A 109 -7.50 6.69 -4.83
C CYS A 109 -6.23 5.90 -5.14
N VAL A 110 -5.25 6.03 -4.25
CA VAL A 110 -3.98 5.28 -4.31
C VAL A 110 -3.77 4.48 -3.01
N VAL A 111 -3.21 3.28 -3.16
CA VAL A 111 -2.77 2.48 -2.03
C VAL A 111 -1.26 2.47 -1.92
N LEU A 112 -0.72 2.89 -0.78
CA LEU A 112 0.70 2.70 -0.48
C LEU A 112 0.91 1.39 0.26
N VAL A 113 1.71 0.50 -0.32
CA VAL A 113 2.14 -0.77 0.29
C VAL A 113 3.59 -0.61 0.76
N ILE A 114 3.82 -0.89 2.04
CA ILE A 114 5.13 -0.78 2.67
C ILE A 114 5.54 -2.15 3.19
N ASP A 115 6.72 -2.59 2.78
CA ASP A 115 7.31 -3.85 3.28
C ASP A 115 8.03 -3.57 4.60
N TYR A 116 7.41 -3.97 5.70
CA TYR A 116 7.98 -3.80 7.04
C TYR A 116 9.31 -4.55 7.21
N VAL A 117 9.45 -5.71 6.59
CA VAL A 117 10.65 -6.54 6.80
C VAL A 117 11.86 -5.91 6.13
N LYS A 118 11.69 -5.35 4.93
CA LYS A 118 12.72 -4.54 4.28
C LYS A 118 13.03 -3.27 5.08
N LEU A 119 11.99 -2.64 5.64
CA LEU A 119 12.15 -1.44 6.45
C LEU A 119 12.99 -1.71 7.71
N CYS A 120 12.79 -2.85 8.38
CA CYS A 120 13.63 -3.28 9.51
C CYS A 120 15.10 -3.51 9.11
N SER A 121 15.34 -3.99 7.89
CA SER A 121 16.69 -4.15 7.33
C SER A 121 17.32 -2.83 6.85
N GLY A 122 16.64 -1.69 7.04
CA GLY A 122 17.13 -0.37 6.62
C GLY A 122 16.81 0.00 5.17
N LEU A 123 16.04 -0.82 4.45
CA LEU A 123 15.61 -0.56 3.08
C LEU A 123 14.17 -0.05 3.05
N VAL A 124 13.99 1.19 2.62
CA VAL A 124 12.65 1.78 2.43
C VAL A 124 12.09 1.31 1.08
N SER A 125 11.16 0.36 1.11
CA SER A 125 10.44 -0.15 -0.06
C SER A 125 8.98 0.27 0.02
N ILE A 126 8.62 1.31 -0.73
CA ILE A 126 7.26 1.83 -0.82
C ILE A 126 6.80 1.65 -2.25
N LYS A 127 5.64 1.03 -2.43
CA LYS A 127 5.01 0.87 -3.74
C LYS A 127 3.62 1.47 -3.70
N ALA A 128 3.23 2.17 -4.77
CA ALA A 128 1.88 2.67 -4.94
C ALA A 128 1.13 1.79 -5.93
N TYR A 129 -0.07 1.36 -5.57
CA TYR A 129 -0.94 0.56 -6.44
C TYR A 129 -2.32 1.19 -6.56
N ARG A 130 -2.94 0.96 -7.72
CA ARG A 130 -4.32 1.31 -8.02
C ARG A 130 -5.01 0.14 -8.73
N LEU A 131 -6.29 -0.08 -8.48
CA LEU A 131 -7.06 -1.08 -9.21
C LEU A 131 -7.40 -0.56 -10.60
N THR A 132 -7.24 -1.40 -11.61
CA THR A 132 -7.59 -1.04 -12.99
C THR A 132 -9.11 -0.87 -13.14
N GLN A 133 -9.53 0.09 -13.97
CA GLN A 133 -10.95 0.37 -14.23
C GLN A 133 -11.71 -0.87 -14.75
N SER A 134 -11.06 -1.69 -15.58
CA SER A 134 -11.64 -2.97 -16.07
C SER A 134 -12.04 -3.90 -14.94
N PHE A 135 -11.22 -3.97 -13.88
CA PHE A 135 -11.46 -4.84 -12.75
C PHE A 135 -12.51 -4.25 -11.79
N ILE A 136 -12.55 -2.92 -11.63
CA ILE A 136 -13.62 -2.22 -10.89
C ILE A 136 -15.00 -2.51 -11.49
N ASN A 137 -15.09 -2.46 -12.82
CA ASN A 137 -16.34 -2.73 -13.55
C ASN A 137 -16.75 -4.20 -13.38
N LEU A 138 -15.77 -5.11 -13.41
CA LEU A 138 -16.00 -6.54 -13.21
C LEU A 138 -16.56 -6.84 -11.81
N ILE A 139 -15.92 -6.33 -10.75
CA ILE A 139 -16.40 -6.51 -9.36
C ILE A 139 -17.81 -5.94 -9.20
N SER A 140 -18.05 -4.75 -9.77
CA SER A 140 -19.35 -4.08 -9.70
C SER A 140 -20.47 -4.88 -10.38
N SER A 141 -20.14 -5.60 -11.46
CA SER A 141 -21.10 -6.43 -12.19
C SER A 141 -21.49 -7.72 -11.45
N LYS A 142 -20.72 -8.14 -10.44
CA LYS A 142 -20.87 -9.40 -9.67
C LYS A 142 -21.02 -10.69 -10.50
N ASN A 143 -20.71 -10.64 -11.79
CA ASN A 143 -20.92 -11.73 -12.74
C ASN A 143 -19.58 -12.35 -13.17
N TYR A 144 -19.02 -13.18 -12.29
CA TYR A 144 -17.78 -13.92 -12.50
C TYR A 144 -18.02 -15.14 -13.41
N SER A 145 -18.32 -14.91 -14.69
CA SER A 145 -18.35 -15.99 -15.69
C SER A 145 -17.04 -16.02 -16.49
N PRO A 146 -16.57 -17.20 -16.96
CA PRO A 146 -15.34 -17.30 -17.76
C PRO A 146 -15.42 -16.45 -19.03
N SER A 147 -16.59 -16.38 -19.66
CA SER A 147 -16.84 -15.52 -20.82
C SER A 147 -16.73 -14.02 -20.49
N ASN A 148 -17.08 -13.60 -19.27
CA ASN A 148 -16.90 -12.21 -18.86
C ASN A 148 -15.45 -11.92 -18.48
N LEU A 149 -14.73 -12.87 -17.86
CA LEU A 149 -13.31 -12.71 -17.54
C LEU A 149 -12.46 -12.51 -18.81
N GLU A 150 -12.77 -13.26 -19.88
CA GLU A 150 -12.14 -13.08 -21.19
C GLU A 150 -12.49 -11.73 -21.82
N LYS A 151 -13.76 -11.30 -21.77
CA LYS A 151 -14.19 -9.99 -22.29
C LYS A 151 -13.54 -8.81 -21.59
N PHE A 152 -13.35 -8.91 -20.27
CA PHE A 152 -12.69 -7.87 -19.47
C PHE A 152 -11.16 -7.96 -19.48
N GLY A 153 -10.58 -9.00 -20.09
CA GLY A 153 -9.12 -9.19 -20.14
C GLY A 153 -8.50 -9.26 -18.74
N ALA A 154 -9.20 -9.87 -17.79
CA ALA A 154 -8.75 -9.96 -16.40
C ALA A 154 -7.62 -10.99 -16.29
N CYS A 155 -6.39 -10.56 -16.57
CA CYS A 155 -5.17 -11.32 -16.36
C CYS A 155 -4.42 -10.82 -15.13
N TYR A 156 -3.50 -11.62 -14.59
CA TYR A 156 -2.71 -11.28 -13.40
C TYR A 156 -2.00 -9.92 -13.49
N TYR A 157 -1.59 -9.50 -14.70
CA TYR A 157 -0.91 -8.23 -14.93
C TYR A 157 -1.85 -7.01 -14.93
N ASN A 158 -3.16 -7.22 -15.11
CA ASN A 158 -4.13 -6.14 -15.32
C ASN A 158 -5.02 -5.87 -14.09
N ILE A 159 -4.77 -6.55 -12.97
CA ILE A 159 -5.54 -6.36 -11.74
C ILE A 159 -5.11 -5.06 -11.05
N LEU A 160 -3.81 -4.88 -10.85
CA LEU A 160 -3.22 -3.73 -10.17
C LEU A 160 -2.27 -3.01 -11.12
N SER A 161 -2.44 -1.70 -11.23
CA SER A 161 -1.49 -0.80 -11.88
C SER A 161 -0.54 -0.23 -10.83
N GLU A 162 0.76 -0.34 -11.07
CA GLU A 162 1.79 0.26 -10.21
C GLU A 162 2.05 1.70 -10.66
N ILE A 163 2.05 2.63 -9.70
CA ILE A 163 2.24 4.06 -9.95
C ILE A 163 3.64 4.45 -9.43
N PRO A 164 4.46 5.18 -10.20
CA PRO A 164 5.78 5.60 -9.76
C PRO A 164 5.69 6.54 -8.54
N VAL A 165 6.44 6.21 -7.49
CA VAL A 165 6.50 6.97 -6.24
C VAL A 165 7.78 7.82 -6.20
N LYS A 166 7.62 9.13 -5.99
CA LYS A 166 8.73 10.07 -5.76
C LYS A 166 8.67 10.64 -4.36
N ILE A 167 9.78 10.55 -3.62
CA ILE A 167 9.85 11.09 -2.26
C ILE A 167 10.25 12.56 -2.34
N ARG A 168 9.39 13.45 -1.83
CA ARG A 168 9.66 14.89 -1.75
C ARG A 168 10.07 15.25 -0.33
N ILE A 169 11.14 16.03 -0.22
CA ILE A 169 11.62 16.56 1.05
C ILE A 169 11.46 18.07 1.00
N SER A 170 10.73 18.64 1.96
CA SER A 170 10.64 20.10 2.10
C SER A 170 12.00 20.68 2.48
N GLU A 171 12.31 21.91 2.02
CA GLU A 171 13.61 22.51 2.29
C GLU A 171 13.86 22.74 3.79
N LEU A 172 12.82 23.05 4.56
CA LEU A 172 12.92 23.13 6.01
C LEU A 172 13.24 21.77 6.64
N SER A 173 12.58 20.70 6.21
CA SER A 173 12.90 19.33 6.64
C SER A 173 14.34 18.96 6.27
N ARG A 174 14.83 19.41 5.10
CA ARG A 174 16.20 19.19 4.65
C ARG A 174 17.22 19.87 5.57
N ILE A 175 16.95 21.11 5.98
CA ILE A 175 17.77 21.83 6.97
C ILE A 175 17.75 21.11 8.32
N LEU A 176 16.58 20.66 8.77
CA LEU A 176 16.42 19.92 10.02
C LEU A 176 17.23 18.62 9.99
N LEU A 177 17.10 17.82 8.94
CA LEU A 177 17.87 16.58 8.76
C LEU A 177 19.38 16.86 8.81
N ARG A 178 19.83 17.95 8.18
CA ARG A 178 21.25 18.33 8.21
C ARG A 178 21.74 18.73 9.60
N LYS A 179 20.87 19.33 10.44
CA LYS A 179 21.17 19.59 11.87
C LYS A 179 21.19 18.32 12.72
N LEU A 180 20.36 17.32 12.38
CA LEU A 180 20.26 16.06 13.11
C LEU A 180 21.37 15.05 12.73
N GLN A 181 21.88 15.09 11.49
CA GLN A 181 22.97 14.24 11.01
C GLN A 181 24.16 14.07 11.98
N PRO A 182 24.76 15.13 12.56
CA PRO A 182 25.88 14.98 13.49
C PRO A 182 25.50 14.34 14.82
N GLN A 183 24.20 14.32 15.18
CA GLN A 183 23.71 13.76 16.43
C GLN A 183 23.45 12.25 16.34
N THR A 184 23.31 11.72 15.12
CA THR A 184 22.91 10.33 14.88
C THR A 184 24.05 9.50 14.28
N LYS A 185 24.74 8.71 15.10
CA LYS A 185 25.65 7.64 14.63
C LYS A 185 24.85 6.37 14.32
N TYR A 186 24.03 6.36 13.28
CA TYR A 186 23.45 5.11 12.79
C TYR A 186 24.13 4.74 11.48
N LEU A 187 25.16 3.89 11.59
CA LEU A 187 25.65 3.12 10.46
C LEU A 187 24.59 2.02 10.26
N PHE A 188 23.61 2.27 9.38
CA PHE A 188 22.80 1.16 8.89
C PHE A 188 23.77 0.24 8.16
N ASP A 189 24.08 -0.90 8.78
CA ASP A 189 24.99 -1.87 8.21
C ASP A 189 24.23 -2.64 7.12
N TYR A 190 24.14 -2.02 5.94
CA TYR A 190 23.54 -2.61 4.74
C TYR A 190 24.20 -3.94 4.35
N LEU A 191 25.39 -4.22 4.90
CA LEU A 191 26.19 -5.42 4.68
C LEU A 191 25.86 -6.57 5.64
N SER A 192 24.90 -6.40 6.54
CA SER A 192 24.47 -7.49 7.42
C SER A 192 23.85 -8.62 6.59
N PHE A 193 24.62 -9.70 6.43
CA PHE A 193 24.34 -10.94 5.71
C PHE A 193 23.19 -11.78 6.30
N ASP A 194 22.29 -11.18 7.10
CA ASP A 194 21.18 -11.87 7.78
C ASP A 194 19.94 -12.04 6.86
N GLN A 195 20.12 -11.90 5.54
CA GLN A 195 19.08 -12.10 4.54
C GLN A 195 18.70 -13.57 4.35
N ASP A 196 19.50 -14.52 4.82
CA ASP A 196 19.24 -15.95 4.62
C ASP A 196 17.92 -16.38 5.27
N ALA A 197 17.62 -15.88 6.46
CA ALA A 197 16.33 -16.14 7.12
C ALA A 197 15.15 -15.51 6.36
N LEU A 198 15.36 -14.33 5.78
CA LEU A 198 14.36 -13.62 4.96
C LEU A 198 14.07 -14.36 3.66
N ILE A 199 15.13 -14.77 2.96
CA ILE A 199 15.07 -15.51 1.70
C ILE A 199 14.39 -16.85 1.94
N THR A 200 14.79 -17.58 2.98
CA THR A 200 14.16 -18.85 3.35
C THR A 200 12.65 -18.70 3.60
N LYS A 201 12.24 -17.64 4.31
CA LYS A 201 10.81 -17.33 4.50
C LYS A 201 10.11 -17.02 3.17
N LYS A 202 10.70 -16.21 2.29
CA LYS A 202 10.13 -15.93 0.96
C LYS A 202 9.97 -17.20 0.13
N PHE A 203 10.97 -18.07 0.10
CA PHE A 203 10.88 -19.37 -0.57
C PHE A 203 9.80 -20.27 0.04
N TYR A 204 9.66 -20.27 1.37
CA TYR A 204 8.58 -21.01 2.03
C TYR A 204 7.19 -20.52 1.59
N TYR A 205 6.95 -19.20 1.54
CA TYR A 205 5.68 -18.65 1.04
C TYR A 205 5.46 -18.95 -0.44
N LEU A 206 6.49 -18.85 -1.27
CA LEU A 206 6.40 -19.23 -2.69
C LEU A 206 6.02 -20.70 -2.85
N LEU A 207 6.67 -21.60 -2.11
CA LEU A 207 6.38 -23.03 -2.15
C LEU A 207 4.97 -23.34 -1.65
N LYS A 208 4.46 -22.59 -0.66
CA LYS A 208 3.06 -22.65 -0.25
C LYS A 208 2.12 -22.28 -1.39
N TYR A 209 2.33 -21.12 -2.03
CA TYR A 209 1.49 -20.67 -3.15
C TYR A 209 1.55 -21.61 -4.35
N LEU A 210 2.71 -22.18 -4.65
CA LEU A 210 2.85 -23.17 -5.73
C LEU A 210 2.09 -24.47 -5.42
N LYS A 211 2.08 -24.92 -4.17
CA LYS A 211 1.27 -26.08 -3.75
C LYS A 211 -0.22 -25.79 -3.88
N ASP A 212 -0.65 -24.62 -3.42
CA ASP A 212 -2.05 -24.20 -3.50
C ASP A 212 -2.50 -24.10 -4.98
N MET A 213 -1.67 -23.53 -5.86
CA MET A 213 -1.91 -23.49 -7.31
C MET A 213 -1.99 -24.89 -7.94
N ALA A 214 -1.10 -25.80 -7.57
CA ALA A 214 -1.13 -27.18 -8.08
C ALA A 214 -2.40 -27.92 -7.65
N GLN A 215 -2.85 -27.71 -6.41
CA GLN A 215 -4.10 -28.28 -5.91
C GLN A 215 -5.32 -27.74 -6.67
N GLU A 216 -5.37 -26.43 -6.92
CA GLU A 216 -6.45 -25.82 -7.69
C GLU A 216 -6.42 -26.27 -9.16
N MET A 217 -5.25 -26.40 -9.78
CA MET A 217 -5.12 -27.00 -11.12
C MET A 217 -5.69 -28.42 -11.18
N HIS A 218 -5.40 -29.26 -10.19
CA HIS A 218 -5.97 -30.61 -10.14
C HIS A 218 -7.50 -30.59 -9.97
N ARG A 219 -8.05 -29.66 -9.19
CA ARG A 219 -9.50 -29.47 -9.06
C ARG A 219 -10.16 -29.06 -10.38
N VAL A 220 -9.53 -28.14 -11.11
CA VAL A 220 -10.01 -27.71 -12.43
C VAL A 220 -9.95 -28.87 -13.44
N GLN A 221 -8.87 -29.66 -13.45
CA GLN A 221 -8.77 -30.84 -14.32
C GLN A 221 -9.85 -31.89 -14.02
N ASN A 222 -10.23 -32.06 -12.76
CA ASN A 222 -11.27 -33.02 -12.37
C ASN A 222 -12.69 -32.53 -12.68
N THR A 223 -12.91 -31.22 -12.79
CA THR A 223 -14.22 -30.64 -13.15
C THR A 223 -14.42 -30.54 -14.66
N LEU A 224 -13.35 -30.61 -15.44
CA LEU A 224 -13.37 -30.65 -16.91
C LEU A 224 -13.53 -32.08 -17.49
N LYS A 225 -13.45 -33.12 -16.64
CA LYS A 225 -13.74 -34.52 -17.00
C LYS A 225 -15.18 -34.87 -16.66
#